data_AF-K1T086-F1
#
_entry.id   AF-K1T086-F1
#
_cell.length_a   1.000
_cell.length_b   1.000
_cell.length_c   1.000
_cell.angle_alpha   90.00
_cell.angle_beta   90.00
_cell.angle_gamma   90.00
#
_symmetry.space_group_name_H-M   'P 1'
#
loop_
_entity.id
_entity.type
_entity.pdbx_description
1 polymer ?
#
loop_
_entity_poly.entity_id
_entity_poly.type
_entity_poly.pdbx_seq_one_letter_code
_entity_poly.pdbx_strand_id
1 'polypeptide(L)'
;ALRPLKFHPILKQTLWGGERIIPYKELASELSRVGESWELSGMPGSESVVAEGPWTGSTLPELIGRFGAELLGKANYARFGQEFPLLVKFIDAREDLSIQVHPDDELARKRHGKSGKCEMWYVLEAEPGASLLTGFSRPIAPAEYERRVADNTLTDVLNRQAIASGDVFYLPAGPG
;
A
#
# COMPACT_ATOMS: atom_id res chain seq x y z
N ALA A 1 -27.96 -4.95 12.40
CA ALA A 1 -26.56 -5.37 12.16
C ALA A 1 -26.09 -4.72 10.88
N LEU A 2 -24.89 -4.14 10.89
CA LEU A 2 -24.24 -3.68 9.66
C LEU A 2 -24.13 -4.84 8.66
N ARG A 3 -24.55 -4.58 7.42
CA ARG A 3 -24.37 -5.50 6.29
C ARG A 3 -22.98 -5.28 5.68
N PRO A 4 -22.44 -6.24 4.90
CA PRO A 4 -21.22 -6.02 4.15
C PRO A 4 -21.28 -4.71 3.35
N LEU A 5 -20.20 -3.93 3.41
CA LEU A 5 -20.06 -2.68 2.68
C LEU A 5 -19.17 -2.92 1.45
N LYS A 6 -19.62 -2.45 0.30
CA LYS A 6 -18.85 -2.44 -0.94
C LYS A 6 -18.43 -1.01 -1.24
N PHE A 7 -17.20 -0.81 -1.65
CA PHE A 7 -16.63 0.50 -1.95
C PHE A 7 -16.27 0.61 -3.43
N HIS A 8 -16.33 1.82 -3.99
CA HIS A 8 -15.76 2.09 -5.30
C HIS A 8 -14.21 2.03 -5.19
N PRO A 9 -13.53 1.32 -6.10
CA PRO A 9 -12.07 1.34 -6.12
C PRO A 9 -11.55 2.70 -6.55
N ILE A 10 -10.44 3.14 -5.96
CA ILE A 10 -9.75 4.37 -6.35
C ILE A 10 -8.57 3.97 -7.23
N LEU A 11 -8.69 4.20 -8.53
CA LEU A 11 -7.67 3.84 -9.52
C LEU A 11 -6.60 4.94 -9.61
N LYS A 12 -5.33 4.54 -9.64
CA LYS A 12 -4.19 5.43 -9.81
C LYS A 12 -3.36 5.00 -11.01
N GLN A 13 -3.26 5.88 -12.01
CA GLN A 13 -2.31 5.69 -13.11
C GLN A 13 -0.90 6.03 -12.63
N THR A 14 0.09 5.23 -13.02
CA THR A 14 1.48 5.43 -12.60
C THR A 14 2.44 5.26 -13.78
N LEU A 15 3.68 5.73 -13.60
CA LEU A 15 4.73 5.54 -14.60
C LEU A 15 5.19 4.10 -14.75
N TRP A 16 4.94 3.24 -13.77
CA TRP A 16 5.34 1.83 -13.77
C TRP A 16 4.15 0.88 -13.90
N GLY A 17 2.93 1.43 -13.95
CA GLY A 17 1.69 0.68 -13.92
C GLY A 17 1.45 -0.13 -15.19
N GLY A 18 0.87 -1.31 -15.00
CA GLY A 18 0.44 -2.19 -16.09
C GLY A 18 -1.03 -2.02 -16.50
N GLU A 19 -1.51 -3.03 -17.21
CA GLU A 19 -2.87 -3.08 -17.78
C GLU A 19 -3.72 -4.20 -17.14
N ARG A 20 -3.24 -4.82 -16.06
CA ARG A 20 -3.81 -6.06 -15.52
C ARG A 20 -4.95 -5.81 -14.55
N ILE A 21 -4.93 -4.69 -13.81
CA ILE A 21 -5.92 -4.41 -12.74
C ILE A 21 -7.34 -4.34 -13.29
N ILE A 22 -7.57 -3.58 -14.36
CA ILE A 22 -8.90 -3.37 -14.94
C ILE A 22 -9.56 -4.69 -15.37
N PRO A 23 -8.93 -5.52 -16.23
CA PRO A 23 -9.53 -6.79 -16.65
C PRO A 23 -9.62 -7.81 -15.50
N TYR A 24 -8.62 -7.88 -14.61
CA TYR A 24 -8.64 -8.79 -13.47
C TYR A 24 -9.83 -8.53 -12.53
N LYS A 25 -10.17 -7.25 -12.34
CA LYS A 25 -11.26 -6.81 -11.46
C LYS A 25 -12.59 -6.60 -12.21
N GLU A 26 -12.63 -6.88 -13.50
CA GLU A 26 -13.79 -6.67 -14.38
C GLU A 26 -14.37 -5.25 -14.27
N LEU A 27 -13.50 -4.24 -14.21
CA LEU A 27 -13.92 -2.85 -14.03
C LEU A 27 -14.36 -2.22 -15.36
N ALA A 28 -15.47 -1.49 -15.32
CA ALA A 28 -15.91 -0.64 -16.44
C ALA A 28 -15.07 0.65 -16.49
N SER A 29 -13.84 0.55 -16.97
CA SER A 29 -12.91 1.68 -17.10
C SER A 29 -12.00 1.50 -18.31
N GLU A 30 -11.76 2.60 -19.03
CA GLU A 30 -10.83 2.65 -20.18
C GLU A 30 -9.45 3.21 -19.78
N LEU A 31 -9.18 3.33 -18.47
CA LEU A 31 -7.89 3.81 -17.99
C LEU A 31 -6.79 2.78 -18.29
N SER A 32 -5.66 3.27 -18.80
CA SER A 32 -4.46 2.48 -19.02
C SER A 32 -3.39 2.77 -17.96
N ARG A 33 -2.39 1.90 -17.85
CA ARG A 33 -1.26 2.04 -16.91
C ARG A 33 -1.71 2.26 -15.45
N VAL A 34 -2.75 1.51 -15.06
CA VAL A 34 -3.29 1.55 -13.70
C VAL A 34 -2.36 0.73 -12.82
N GLY A 35 -1.43 1.40 -12.14
CA GLY A 35 -0.47 0.76 -11.25
C GLY A 35 -1.04 0.44 -9.88
N GLU A 36 -2.05 1.19 -9.41
CA GLU A 36 -2.71 0.89 -8.13
C GLU A 36 -4.23 0.97 -8.23
N SER A 37 -4.90 0.09 -7.49
CA SER A 37 -6.32 0.21 -7.17
C SER A 37 -6.47 0.14 -5.66
N TRP A 38 -6.89 1.24 -5.04
CA TRP A 38 -7.11 1.28 -3.59
C TRP A 38 -8.53 0.82 -3.29
N GLU A 39 -8.63 -0.20 -2.44
CA GLU A 39 -9.90 -0.85 -2.08
C GLU A 39 -10.48 -0.27 -0.81
N LEU A 40 -9.62 -0.06 0.20
CA LEU A 40 -9.98 0.53 1.48
C LEU A 40 -8.94 1.57 1.87
N SER A 41 -9.38 2.82 1.97
CA SER A 41 -8.56 3.96 2.32
C SER A 41 -9.37 4.93 3.18
N GLY A 42 -8.80 5.30 4.33
CA GLY A 42 -9.26 6.44 5.13
C GLY A 42 -8.43 7.71 4.88
N MET A 43 -7.55 7.71 3.87
CA MET A 43 -6.60 8.79 3.66
C MET A 43 -7.29 10.05 3.10
N PRO A 44 -7.04 11.24 3.68
CA PRO A 44 -7.62 12.49 3.20
C PRO A 44 -7.36 12.73 1.71
N GLY A 45 -8.42 13.01 0.95
CA GLY A 45 -8.37 13.23 -0.51
C GLY A 45 -8.29 11.96 -1.35
N SER A 46 -8.35 10.78 -0.73
CA SER A 46 -8.48 9.48 -1.40
C SER A 46 -9.21 8.50 -0.49
N GLU A 47 -10.33 8.95 0.08
CA GLU A 47 -11.20 8.17 0.94
C GLU A 47 -12.05 7.18 0.12
N SER A 48 -12.17 5.94 0.58
CA SER A 48 -13.08 4.97 -0.03
C SER A 48 -14.54 5.39 0.16
N VAL A 49 -15.31 5.37 -0.92
CA VAL A 49 -16.73 5.75 -0.94
C VAL A 49 -17.60 4.51 -1.15
N VAL A 50 -18.67 4.37 -0.36
CA VAL A 50 -19.61 3.23 -0.49
C VAL A 50 -20.30 3.25 -1.84
N ALA A 51 -20.28 2.10 -2.52
CA ALA A 51 -20.79 1.93 -3.87
C ALA A 51 -22.27 1.56 -3.95
N GLU A 52 -22.83 0.92 -2.91
CA GLU A 52 -24.19 0.42 -2.96
C GLU A 52 -24.85 0.34 -1.58
N GLY A 53 -26.18 0.27 -1.58
CA GLY A 53 -26.99 0.15 -0.37
C GLY A 53 -27.27 1.49 0.33
N PRO A 54 -27.70 1.47 1.60
CA PRO A 54 -28.25 2.63 2.30
C PRO A 54 -27.20 3.71 2.63
N TRP A 55 -25.91 3.39 2.55
CA TRP A 55 -24.80 4.30 2.85
C TRP A 55 -24.06 4.77 1.60
N THR A 56 -24.62 4.52 0.40
CA THR A 56 -24.03 4.92 -0.88
C THR A 56 -23.65 6.39 -0.85
N GLY A 57 -22.43 6.70 -1.30
CA GLY A 57 -21.90 8.06 -1.32
C GLY A 57 -21.23 8.51 -0.02
N SER A 58 -21.41 7.79 1.09
CA SER A 58 -20.64 8.04 2.32
C SER A 58 -19.21 7.53 2.20
N THR A 59 -18.28 8.28 2.76
CA THR A 59 -16.87 7.91 2.87
C THR A 59 -16.62 6.97 4.06
N LEU A 60 -15.55 6.18 3.99
CA LEU A 60 -15.15 5.29 5.09
C LEU A 60 -14.94 6.06 6.42
N PRO A 61 -14.27 7.22 6.48
CA PRO A 61 -14.17 8.01 7.71
C PRO A 61 -15.53 8.48 8.26
N GLU A 62 -16.47 8.90 7.42
CA GLU A 62 -17.82 9.28 7.88
C GLU A 62 -18.56 8.10 8.54
N LEU A 63 -18.43 6.89 7.97
CA LEU A 63 -19.02 5.70 8.56
C LEU A 63 -18.36 5.33 9.88
N ILE A 64 -17.03 5.47 10.00
CA ILE A 64 -16.34 5.26 11.27
C ILE A 64 -16.79 6.30 12.29
N GLY A 65 -16.93 7.57 11.92
CA GLY A 65 -17.47 8.61 12.80
C GLY A 65 -18.89 8.32 13.28
N ARG A 66 -19.72 7.67 12.43
CA ARG A 66 -21.11 7.33 12.73
C ARG A 66 -21.28 6.08 13.57
N PHE A 67 -20.58 5.01 13.23
CA PHE A 67 -20.76 3.68 13.84
C PHE A 67 -19.66 3.31 14.84
N GLY A 68 -18.55 4.03 14.84
CA GLY A 68 -17.43 3.85 15.75
C GLY A 68 -16.99 2.39 15.87
N ALA A 69 -17.00 1.90 17.12
CA ALA A 69 -16.61 0.54 17.45
C ALA A 69 -17.47 -0.57 16.83
N GLU A 70 -18.71 -0.28 16.38
CA GLU A 70 -19.55 -1.27 15.68
C GLU A 70 -18.97 -1.58 14.29
N LEU A 71 -18.37 -0.59 13.62
CA LEU A 71 -17.75 -0.76 12.31
C LEU A 71 -16.29 -1.19 12.42
N LEU A 72 -15.48 -0.49 13.23
CA LEU A 72 -14.03 -0.70 13.28
C LEU A 72 -13.63 -1.86 14.21
N GLY A 73 -14.54 -2.27 15.09
CA GLY A 73 -14.27 -3.19 16.20
C GLY A 73 -13.73 -2.46 17.43
N LYS A 74 -14.13 -2.92 18.62
CA LYS A 74 -13.82 -2.26 19.91
C LYS A 74 -12.33 -2.00 20.13
N ALA A 75 -11.48 -2.99 19.87
CA ALA A 75 -10.04 -2.88 20.10
C ALA A 75 -9.38 -1.84 19.17
N ASN A 76 -9.75 -1.85 17.88
CA ASN A 76 -9.22 -0.90 16.91
C ASN A 76 -9.74 0.51 17.16
N TYR A 77 -11.03 0.68 17.46
CA TYR A 77 -11.59 1.99 17.78
C TYR A 77 -10.98 2.59 19.05
N ALA A 78 -10.69 1.77 20.06
CA ALA A 78 -9.98 2.23 21.26
C ALA A 78 -8.53 2.69 20.95
N ARG A 79 -7.87 2.07 19.98
CA ARG A 79 -6.47 2.36 19.62
C ARG A 79 -6.32 3.52 18.62
N PHE A 80 -7.16 3.57 17.60
CA PHE A 80 -7.04 4.47 16.45
C PHE A 80 -8.16 5.52 16.39
N GLY A 81 -9.16 5.44 17.29
CA GLY A 81 -10.30 6.36 17.27
C GLY A 81 -11.05 6.27 15.95
N GLN A 82 -11.19 7.41 15.28
CA GLN A 82 -11.89 7.50 13.99
C GLN A 82 -10.98 7.23 12.77
N GLU A 83 -9.68 7.03 12.99
CA GLU A 83 -8.74 6.75 11.91
C GLU A 83 -8.85 5.28 11.48
N PHE A 84 -8.97 5.06 10.16
CA PHE A 84 -8.87 3.72 9.60
C PHE A 84 -7.39 3.32 9.53
N PRO A 85 -6.95 2.22 10.19
CA PRO A 85 -5.53 1.97 10.43
C PRO A 85 -4.80 1.33 9.24
N LEU A 86 -5.48 1.07 8.12
CA LEU A 86 -4.91 0.33 6.99
C LEU A 86 -5.11 1.08 5.67
N LEU A 87 -4.26 0.77 4.70
CA LEU A 87 -4.50 1.00 3.29
C LEU A 87 -4.46 -0.36 2.58
N VAL A 88 -5.54 -0.74 1.91
CA VAL A 88 -5.62 -1.99 1.17
C VAL A 88 -5.65 -1.65 -0.32
N LYS A 89 -4.71 -2.21 -1.09
CA LYS A 89 -4.60 -1.93 -2.52
C LYS A 89 -4.09 -3.13 -3.32
N PHE A 90 -4.48 -3.17 -4.59
CA PHE A 90 -3.80 -3.93 -5.63
C PHE A 90 -2.67 -3.09 -6.22
N ILE A 91 -1.58 -3.76 -6.61
CA ILE A 91 -0.45 -3.16 -7.33
C ILE A 91 -0.20 -4.00 -8.58
N ASP A 92 -0.07 -3.34 -9.73
CA ASP A 92 0.37 -3.94 -10.99
C ASP A 92 1.69 -3.30 -11.43
N ALA A 93 2.77 -3.97 -11.06
CA ALA A 93 4.15 -3.54 -11.27
C ALA A 93 4.67 -4.06 -12.61
N ARG A 94 4.35 -3.36 -13.71
CA ARG A 94 4.86 -3.68 -15.05
C ARG A 94 6.31 -3.26 -15.25
N GLU A 95 6.72 -2.17 -14.60
CA GLU A 95 8.10 -1.67 -14.58
C GLU A 95 8.58 -1.56 -13.13
N ASP A 96 9.89 -1.42 -12.92
CA ASP A 96 10.47 -1.29 -11.59
C ASP A 96 9.91 -0.07 -10.85
N LEU A 97 9.46 -0.29 -9.61
CA LEU A 97 9.09 0.79 -8.69
C LEU A 97 10.34 1.44 -8.09
N SER A 98 10.17 2.65 -7.53
CA SER A 98 11.24 3.30 -6.78
C SER A 98 11.66 2.47 -5.55
N ILE A 99 12.94 2.51 -5.22
CA ILE A 99 13.44 2.02 -3.93
C ILE A 99 12.91 2.94 -2.82
N GLN A 100 12.28 2.35 -1.81
CA GLN A 100 11.60 3.08 -0.74
C GLN A 100 12.06 2.58 0.63
N VAL A 101 12.15 3.53 1.56
CA VAL A 101 12.30 3.24 3.00
C VAL A 101 11.17 3.95 3.71
N HIS A 102 10.44 3.22 4.54
CA HIS A 102 9.36 3.76 5.34
C HIS A 102 9.82 3.97 6.79
N PRO A 103 9.59 5.16 7.36
CA PRO A 103 9.98 5.45 8.73
C PRO A 103 9.15 4.62 9.72
N ASP A 104 9.78 4.26 10.85
CA ASP A 104 9.10 3.74 12.03
C ASP A 104 8.19 4.78 12.71
N ASP A 105 7.42 4.34 13.72
CA ASP A 105 6.48 5.20 14.45
C ASP A 105 7.16 6.39 15.13
N GLU A 106 8.38 6.22 15.65
CA GLU A 106 9.11 7.28 16.33
C GLU A 106 9.52 8.37 15.34
N LEU A 107 10.15 7.97 14.23
CA LEU A 107 10.64 8.87 13.20
C LEU A 107 9.49 9.51 12.43
N ALA A 108 8.45 8.76 12.08
CA ALA A 108 7.27 9.27 11.39
C ALA A 108 6.53 10.32 12.24
N ARG A 109 6.41 10.08 13.55
CA ARG A 109 5.78 11.02 14.46
C ARG A 109 6.62 12.28 14.63
N LYS A 110 7.94 12.13 14.75
CA LYS A 110 8.87 13.26 14.84
C LYS A 110 8.88 14.14 13.59
N ARG A 111 8.84 13.55 12.39
CA ARG A 111 8.96 14.30 11.12
C ARG A 111 7.64 14.80 10.58
N HIS A 112 6.57 14.04 10.75
CA HIS A 112 5.30 14.27 10.05
C HIS A 112 4.07 14.20 10.94
N GLY A 113 4.22 13.92 12.25
CA GLY A 113 3.09 13.72 13.15
C GLY A 113 2.23 12.50 12.80
N LYS A 114 2.77 11.56 12.01
CA LYS A 114 2.07 10.36 11.52
C LYS A 114 2.61 9.09 12.17
N SER A 115 1.85 8.00 12.06
CA SER A 115 2.37 6.66 12.34
C SER A 115 3.39 6.23 11.28
N GLY A 116 4.27 5.33 11.68
CA GLY A 116 5.16 4.61 10.78
C GLY A 116 4.37 3.75 9.81
N LYS A 117 5.06 3.29 8.77
CA LYS A 117 4.42 2.50 7.71
C LYS A 117 5.14 1.17 7.57
N CYS A 118 4.48 0.11 8.02
CA CYS A 118 4.83 -1.26 7.64
C CYS A 118 3.90 -1.71 6.53
N GLU A 119 4.34 -2.69 5.74
CA GLU A 119 3.55 -3.25 4.65
C GLU A 119 3.53 -4.76 4.71
N MET A 120 2.48 -5.35 4.13
CA MET A 120 2.40 -6.77 3.85
C MET A 120 2.00 -6.94 2.39
N TRP A 121 2.77 -7.72 1.65
CA TRP A 121 2.54 -7.99 0.24
C TRP A 121 2.14 -9.46 0.08
N TYR A 122 1.07 -9.69 -0.68
CA TYR A 122 0.66 -11.02 -1.13
C TYR A 122 0.79 -11.05 -2.65
N VAL A 123 1.59 -11.95 -3.18
CA VAL A 123 1.84 -12.04 -4.63
C VAL A 123 0.69 -12.82 -5.27
N LEU A 124 -0.18 -12.12 -6.00
CA LEU A 124 -1.28 -12.75 -6.73
C LEU A 124 -0.76 -13.51 -7.94
N GLU A 125 0.13 -12.89 -8.71
CA GLU A 125 0.76 -13.45 -9.90
C GLU A 125 2.14 -12.85 -10.08
N ALA A 126 3.05 -13.62 -10.68
CA ALA A 126 4.41 -13.21 -10.98
C ALA A 126 4.85 -13.80 -12.34
N GLU A 127 5.41 -12.97 -13.20
CA GLU A 127 6.00 -13.40 -14.47
C GLU A 127 7.34 -14.14 -14.24
N PRO A 128 7.80 -14.98 -15.19
CA PRO A 128 9.11 -15.60 -15.08
C PRO A 128 10.23 -14.57 -14.88
N GLY A 129 11.00 -14.73 -13.80
CA GLY A 129 12.07 -13.79 -13.43
C GLY A 129 11.62 -12.62 -12.56
N ALA A 130 10.33 -12.55 -12.19
CA ALA A 130 9.84 -11.58 -11.22
C ALA A 130 10.60 -11.69 -9.89
N SER A 131 10.92 -10.54 -9.30
CA SER A 131 11.66 -10.50 -8.04
C SER A 131 11.29 -9.29 -7.21
N LEU A 132 11.52 -9.39 -5.90
CA LEU A 132 11.37 -8.32 -4.94
C LEU A 132 12.75 -7.92 -4.41
N LEU A 133 12.99 -6.61 -4.36
CA LEU A 133 14.20 -6.03 -3.76
C LEU A 133 13.91 -5.63 -2.31
N THR A 134 14.67 -6.16 -1.35
CA THR A 134 14.42 -5.93 0.08
C THR A 134 15.71 -5.75 0.88
N GLY A 135 15.88 -4.63 1.57
CA GLY A 135 17.02 -4.39 2.44
C GLY A 135 18.38 -4.56 1.74
N PHE A 136 19.47 -4.38 2.48
CA PHE A 136 20.81 -4.57 1.93
C PHE A 136 21.22 -6.05 1.99
N SER A 137 21.90 -6.54 0.95
CA SER A 137 22.46 -7.90 0.89
C SER A 137 23.69 -8.09 1.77
N ARG A 138 24.27 -6.98 2.22
CA ARG A 138 25.33 -6.91 3.23
C ARG A 138 25.25 -5.57 3.94
N PRO A 139 25.86 -5.42 5.13
CA PRO A 139 26.05 -4.10 5.72
C PRO A 139 26.79 -3.16 4.76
N ILE A 140 26.30 -1.93 4.62
CA ILE A 140 26.95 -0.84 3.89
C ILE A 140 27.08 0.37 4.80
N ALA A 141 28.16 1.14 4.64
CA ALA A 141 28.34 2.39 5.37
C ALA A 141 27.52 3.53 4.72
N PRO A 142 27.11 4.58 5.47
CA PRO A 142 26.40 5.73 4.91
C PRO A 142 27.10 6.37 3.70
N ALA A 143 28.44 6.49 3.75
CA ALA A 143 29.21 7.03 2.62
C ALA A 143 29.19 6.13 1.37
N GLU A 144 29.09 4.79 1.53
CA GLU A 144 28.89 3.89 0.40
C GLU A 144 27.48 4.03 -0.16
N TYR A 145 26.47 4.17 0.70
CA TYR A 145 25.08 4.41 0.28
C TYR A 145 24.97 5.67 -0.58
N GLU A 146 25.49 6.81 -0.10
CA GLU A 146 25.45 8.09 -0.83
C GLU A 146 26.11 7.98 -2.21
N ARG A 147 27.29 7.35 -2.28
CA ARG A 147 27.98 7.11 -3.56
C ARG A 147 27.15 6.26 -4.50
N ARG A 148 26.57 5.15 -4.03
CA ARG A 148 25.75 4.26 -4.86
C ARG A 148 24.46 4.90 -5.37
N VAL A 149 23.86 5.78 -4.57
CA VAL A 149 22.72 6.59 -5.00
C VAL A 149 23.16 7.55 -6.12
N ALA A 150 24.27 8.26 -5.95
CA ALA A 150 24.79 9.18 -6.96
C ALA A 150 25.17 8.45 -8.27
N ASP A 151 25.72 7.24 -8.16
CA ASP A 151 26.19 6.44 -9.29
C ASP A 151 25.11 5.53 -9.90
N ASN A 152 23.88 5.53 -9.38
CA ASN A 152 22.78 4.62 -9.76
C ASN A 152 23.12 3.11 -9.64
N THR A 153 23.91 2.73 -8.63
CA THR A 153 24.36 1.35 -8.36
C THR A 153 23.87 0.82 -7.01
N LEU A 154 22.79 1.40 -6.48
CA LEU A 154 22.22 0.98 -5.19
C LEU A 154 21.62 -0.42 -5.26
N THR A 155 20.98 -0.77 -6.37
CA THR A 155 20.32 -2.07 -6.57
C THR A 155 21.28 -3.26 -6.51
N ASP A 156 22.57 -3.04 -6.81
CA ASP A 156 23.62 -4.08 -6.74
C ASP A 156 23.89 -4.59 -5.32
N VAL A 157 23.49 -3.83 -4.30
CA VAL A 157 23.68 -4.19 -2.89
C VAL A 157 22.37 -4.44 -2.15
N LEU A 158 21.27 -4.63 -2.88
CA LEU A 158 19.99 -5.04 -2.29
C LEU A 158 19.84 -6.56 -2.32
N ASN A 159 19.08 -7.13 -1.38
CA ASN A 159 18.67 -8.54 -1.55
C ASN A 159 17.66 -8.61 -2.69
N ARG A 160 17.89 -9.52 -3.64
CA ARG A 160 16.93 -9.88 -4.67
C ARG A 160 16.35 -11.24 -4.36
N GLN A 161 15.05 -11.29 -4.16
CA GLN A 161 14.31 -12.51 -3.90
C GLN A 161 13.44 -12.81 -5.10
N ALA A 162 13.58 -13.99 -5.71
CA ALA A 162 12.62 -14.44 -6.71
C ALA A 162 11.26 -14.63 -6.04
N ILE A 163 10.18 -14.28 -6.74
CA ILE A 163 8.82 -14.37 -6.21
C ILE A 163 7.91 -15.23 -7.09
N ALA A 164 6.92 -15.85 -6.48
CA ALA A 164 5.91 -16.66 -7.13
C ALA A 164 4.51 -16.35 -6.56
N SER A 165 3.47 -16.75 -7.30
CA SER A 165 2.09 -16.65 -6.82
C SER A 165 1.92 -17.38 -5.48
N GLY A 166 1.28 -16.71 -4.52
CA GLY A 166 1.06 -17.20 -3.16
C GLY A 166 2.15 -16.79 -2.16
N ASP A 167 3.26 -16.21 -2.59
CA ASP A 167 4.28 -15.70 -1.67
C ASP A 167 3.74 -14.52 -0.84
N VAL A 168 4.19 -14.46 0.41
CA VAL A 168 3.80 -13.42 1.37
C VAL A 168 5.06 -12.78 1.97
N PHE A 169 5.13 -11.46 1.89
CA PHE A 169 6.23 -10.67 2.43
C PHE A 169 5.71 -9.70 3.48
N TYR A 170 6.35 -9.69 4.64
CA TYR A 170 6.19 -8.62 5.62
C TYR A 170 7.37 -7.66 5.51
N LEU A 171 7.09 -6.39 5.25
CA LEU A 171 8.07 -5.33 5.10
C LEU A 171 7.95 -4.42 6.34
N PRO A 172 8.81 -4.60 7.36
CA PRO A 172 8.76 -3.79 8.56
C PRO A 172 9.13 -2.34 8.24
N ALA A 173 8.60 -1.41 9.05
CA ALA A 173 9.10 -0.05 9.05
C ALA A 173 10.57 -0.04 9.54
N GLY A 174 11.39 0.81 8.94
CA GLY A 174 12.82 0.91 9.27
C GLY A 174 13.15 2.22 9.98
N PRO A 175 14.22 2.24 10.80
CA PRO A 175 14.67 3.46 11.47
C PRO A 175 15.24 4.54 10.53
N GLY A 176 15.24 4.32 9.21
CA GLY A 176 15.80 5.21 8.20
C GLY A 176 17.30 5.02 7.99
#